data_AF-A0A0F9QMD3-F1
#
_entry.id   AF-A0A0F9QMD3-F1
#
_cell.length_a   1.000
_cell.length_b   1.000
_cell.length_c   1.000
_cell.angle_alpha   90.00
_cell.angle_beta   90.00
_cell.angle_gamma   90.00
#
_symmetry.space_group_name_H-M   'P 1'
#
loop_
_entity.id
_entity.type
_entity.pdbx_description
1 polymer ?
#
loop_
_entity_poly.entity_id
_entity_poly.type
_entity_poly.pdbx_seq_one_letter_code
_entity_poly.pdbx_strand_id
1 'polypeptide(L)'
;MGIKFKGPEPGRNELCPCNSGLKFKWCHGDPGKAAACDRVAFEHMSILIAREQHKRKILSDAQFKTFMAKYKPDAVPESVTGRDVSEILDNAGLKRCACGTPIPDGVEVCIKCKRGK
;
A
#
# COMPACT_ATOMS: atom_id res chain seq x y z
N MET A 1 3.67 -0.02 -11.10
CA MET A 1 4.71 -0.97 -10.60
C MET A 1 4.20 -1.55 -9.28
N GLY A 2 3.75 -2.81 -9.26
CA GLY A 2 3.10 -3.40 -8.08
C GLY A 2 4.07 -3.71 -6.93
N ILE A 3 3.52 -3.84 -5.72
CA ILE A 3 4.26 -4.32 -4.54
C ILE A 3 4.76 -5.73 -4.82
N LYS A 4 6.07 -5.90 -4.97
CA LYS A 4 6.70 -7.21 -5.14
C LYS A 4 6.77 -7.91 -3.78
N PHE A 5 6.02 -9.00 -3.63
CA PHE A 5 6.11 -9.82 -2.43
C PHE A 5 7.41 -10.62 -2.43
N LYS A 6 8.02 -10.79 -1.25
CA LYS A 6 9.15 -11.70 -1.08
C LYS A 6 8.63 -13.15 -1.17
N GLY A 7 8.70 -13.76 -2.34
CA GLY A 7 8.27 -15.15 -2.59
C GLY A 7 7.51 -15.32 -3.91
N PRO A 8 7.02 -16.53 -4.23
CA PRO A 8 6.14 -16.75 -5.38
C PRO A 8 4.89 -15.87 -5.25
N GLU A 9 4.44 -15.31 -6.37
CA GLU A 9 3.21 -14.51 -6.39
C GLU A 9 2.01 -15.39 -5.97
N PRO A 10 1.19 -14.93 -5.02
CA PRO A 10 0.04 -15.70 -4.56
C PRO A 10 -0.95 -15.91 -5.73
N GLY A 11 -1.61 -17.07 -5.73
CA GLY A 11 -2.70 -17.33 -6.66
C GLY A 11 -3.84 -16.32 -6.49
N ARG A 12 -4.58 -16.02 -7.56
CA ARG A 12 -5.65 -15.00 -7.58
C ARG A 12 -6.68 -15.15 -6.45
N ASN A 13 -7.02 -16.38 -6.07
CA ASN A 13 -7.99 -16.70 -5.02
C ASN A 13 -7.35 -16.98 -3.65
N GLU A 14 -6.02 -16.98 -3.55
CA GLU A 14 -5.31 -17.17 -2.30
C GLU A 14 -5.34 -15.89 -1.45
N LEU A 15 -5.07 -16.03 -0.15
CA LEU A 15 -4.97 -14.87 0.73
C LEU A 15 -3.78 -14.00 0.34
N CYS A 16 -3.96 -12.69 0.44
CA CYS A 16 -2.92 -11.73 0.14
C CYS A 16 -1.85 -11.73 1.25
N PRO A 17 -0.55 -11.82 0.91
CA PRO A 17 0.55 -11.87 1.88
C PRO A 17 0.77 -10.56 2.66
N CYS A 18 0.04 -9.48 2.35
CA CYS A 18 0.08 -8.24 3.12
C CYS A 18 -0.69 -8.31 4.46
N ASN A 19 -1.27 -9.46 4.82
CA ASN A 19 -2.07 -9.67 6.04
C ASN A 19 -3.34 -8.81 6.15
N SER A 20 -3.89 -8.33 5.03
CA SER A 20 -5.18 -7.62 5.01
C SER A 20 -6.37 -8.54 5.30
N GLY A 21 -6.18 -9.85 5.35
CA GLY A 21 -7.26 -10.84 5.43
C GLY A 21 -8.03 -11.03 4.11
N LEU A 22 -7.69 -10.28 3.05
CA LEU A 22 -8.37 -10.33 1.76
C LEU A 22 -7.72 -11.35 0.81
N LYS A 23 -8.49 -11.89 -0.13
CA LYS A 23 -7.95 -12.62 -1.28
C LYS A 23 -7.13 -11.68 -2.17
N PHE A 24 -6.11 -12.21 -2.84
CA PHE A 24 -5.20 -11.42 -3.67
C PHE A 24 -5.93 -10.55 -4.69
N LYS A 25 -6.93 -11.10 -5.40
CA LYS A 25 -7.76 -10.38 -6.37
C LYS A 25 -8.54 -9.17 -5.83
N TRP A 26 -8.76 -9.10 -4.52
CA TRP A 26 -9.46 -8.01 -3.84
C TRP A 26 -8.49 -7.08 -3.10
N CYS A 27 -7.19 -7.31 -3.24
CA CYS A 27 -6.13 -6.58 -2.56
C CYS A 27 -5.10 -6.12 -3.59
N HIS A 28 -3.86 -6.62 -3.52
CA HIS A 28 -2.78 -6.21 -4.43
C HIS A 28 -2.91 -6.73 -5.86
N GLY A 29 -3.79 -7.70 -6.10
CA GLY A 29 -4.16 -8.17 -7.43
C GLY A 29 -5.38 -7.46 -8.03
N ASP A 30 -5.90 -6.42 -7.39
CA ASP A 30 -7.01 -5.61 -7.90
C ASP A 30 -6.46 -4.52 -8.86
N PRO A 31 -6.86 -4.52 -10.15
CA PRO A 31 -6.34 -3.57 -11.13
C PRO A 31 -6.78 -2.13 -10.88
N GLY A 32 -7.96 -1.90 -10.29
CA GLY A 32 -8.44 -0.56 -9.95
C GLY A 32 -7.62 0.04 -8.81
N LYS A 33 -7.31 -0.76 -7.79
CA LYS A 33 -6.40 -0.35 -6.69
C LYS A 33 -4.99 -0.11 -7.20
N ALA A 34 -4.48 -0.97 -8.08
CA ALA A 34 -3.17 -0.80 -8.69
C ALA A 34 -3.07 0.53 -9.45
N ALA A 35 -4.07 0.85 -10.28
CA ALA A 35 -4.12 2.13 -11.00
C ALA A 35 -4.19 3.33 -10.05
N ALA A 36 -4.95 3.24 -8.97
CA ALA A 36 -5.02 4.29 -7.95
C ALA A 36 -3.66 4.51 -7.26
N CYS A 37 -2.96 3.44 -6.90
CA CYS A 37 -1.61 3.50 -6.32
C CYS A 37 -0.60 4.09 -7.30
N ASP A 38 -0.61 3.68 -8.57
CA ASP A 38 0.29 4.19 -9.60
C ASP A 38 0.10 5.71 -9.81
N ARG A 39 -1.14 6.21 -9.75
CA ARG A 39 -1.41 7.67 -9.82
C ARG A 39 -0.76 8.41 -8.65
N VAL A 40 -0.96 7.94 -7.42
CA VAL A 40 -0.40 8.57 -6.21
C VAL A 40 1.13 8.52 -6.24
N ALA A 41 1.71 7.38 -6.63
CA ALA A 41 3.15 7.22 -6.76
C ALA A 41 3.74 8.17 -7.81
N PHE A 42 3.11 8.27 -8.98
CA PHE A 42 3.54 9.18 -10.03
C PHE A 42 3.50 10.64 -9.58
N GLU A 43 2.40 11.06 -8.94
CA GLU A 43 2.23 12.42 -8.43
C GLU A 43 3.30 12.76 -7.40
N HIS A 44 3.48 11.91 -6.38
CA HIS A 44 4.48 12.11 -5.34
C HIS A 44 5.90 12.13 -5.90
N MET A 45 6.23 11.17 -6.78
CA MET A 45 7.54 11.11 -7.42
C MET A 45 7.82 12.35 -8.28
N SER A 46 6.82 12.85 -9.01
CA SER A 46 6.97 14.05 -9.84
C SER A 46 7.32 15.27 -8.99
N ILE A 47 6.74 15.40 -7.79
CA ILE A 47 7.09 16.46 -6.83
C ILE A 47 8.54 16.30 -6.35
N LEU A 48 8.96 15.10 -5.97
CA LEU A 48 10.32 14.84 -5.51
C LEU A 48 11.35 15.14 -6.61
N ILE A 49 11.07 14.72 -7.85
CA ILE A 49 11.91 14.97 -9.01
C ILE A 49 12.01 16.48 -9.29
N ALA A 50 10.89 17.21 -9.30
CA ALA A 50 10.91 18.65 -9.56
C ALA A 50 11.72 19.41 -8.49
N ARG A 51 11.63 19.01 -7.22
CA ARG A 51 12.46 19.55 -6.13
C ARG A 51 13.94 19.30 -6.39
N GLU A 52 14.30 18.10 -6.82
CA GLU A 52 15.70 17.75 -7.13
C GLU A 52 16.22 18.48 -8.37
N GLN A 53 15.38 18.63 -9.41
CA GLN A 53 15.71 19.42 -10.60
C GLN A 53 15.93 20.90 -10.28
N HIS A 54 15.13 21.47 -9.38
CA HIS A 54 15.30 22.85 -8.91
C HIS A 54 16.60 23.04 -8.13
N LYS A 55 16.95 22.11 -7.22
CA LYS A 55 18.23 22.11 -6.51
C LYS A 55 19.42 22.09 -7.47
N ARG A 56 19.33 21.29 -8.54
CA ARG A 56 20.36 21.15 -9.58
C ARG A 56 20.33 22.25 -10.64
N LYS A 57 19.46 23.26 -10.49
CA LYS A 57 19.30 24.37 -11.44
C LYS A 57 18.92 23.92 -12.85
N ILE A 58 18.29 22.75 -12.98
CA ILE A 58 17.70 22.26 -14.24
C ILE A 58 16.39 23.01 -14.52
N LEU A 59 15.57 23.19 -13.49
CA LEU A 59 14.40 24.08 -13.54
C LEU A 59 14.76 25.44 -12.96
N SER A 60 14.33 26.50 -13.63
CA SER A 60 14.34 27.85 -13.06
C SER A 60 13.32 27.99 -11.92
N ASP A 61 13.53 28.97 -11.05
CA ASP A 61 12.61 29.26 -9.92
C ASP A 61 11.17 29.50 -10.41
N ALA A 62 10.99 30.18 -11.54
CA ALA A 62 9.68 30.44 -12.13
C ALA A 62 9.00 29.15 -12.64
N GLN A 63 9.75 28.28 -13.31
CA GLN A 63 9.24 26.98 -13.78
C GLN A 63 8.88 26.07 -12.60
N PHE A 64 9.73 26.04 -11.57
CA PHE A 64 9.48 25.27 -10.36
C PHE A 64 8.23 25.78 -9.63
N LYS A 65 8.08 27.10 -9.44
CA LYS A 65 6.88 27.69 -8.82
C LYS A 65 5.61 27.39 -9.60
N THR A 66 5.67 27.46 -10.93
CA THR A 66 4.54 27.14 -11.82
C THR A 66 4.14 25.67 -11.72
N PHE A 67 5.12 24.77 -11.68
CA PHE A 67 4.87 23.35 -11.48
C PHE A 67 4.23 23.10 -10.12
N MET A 68 4.84 23.61 -9.04
CA MET A 68 4.37 23.42 -7.67
C MET A 68 3.00 24.03 -7.41
N ALA A 69 2.59 25.09 -8.11
CA ALA A 69 1.25 25.68 -7.98
C ALA A 69 0.11 24.71 -8.35
N LYS A 70 0.39 23.69 -9.16
CA LYS A 70 -0.58 22.64 -9.49
C LYS A 70 -0.72 21.57 -8.40
N TYR A 71 0.25 21.48 -7.49
CA TYR A 71 0.28 20.47 -6.45
C TYR A 71 -0.12 21.09 -5.11
N LYS A 72 -0.99 20.38 -4.38
CA LYS A 72 -1.29 20.71 -2.98
C LYS A 72 -0.36 19.87 -2.11
N PRO A 73 0.75 20.42 -1.58
CA PRO A 73 1.72 19.64 -0.82
C PRO A 73 1.13 18.99 0.44
N ASP A 74 0.10 19.60 1.02
CA ASP A 74 -0.59 19.11 2.23
C ASP A 74 -1.69 18.08 1.93
N ALA A 75 -1.89 17.71 0.66
CA ALA A 75 -2.89 16.73 0.26
C ALA A 75 -2.42 15.28 0.42
N VAL A 76 -1.16 15.04 0.80
CA VAL A 76 -0.70 13.69 1.12
C VAL A 76 -1.22 13.36 2.53
N PRO A 77 -2.23 12.47 2.67
CA PRO A 77 -2.70 12.08 3.99
C PRO A 77 -1.57 11.41 4.78
N GLU A 78 -1.69 11.42 6.10
CA GLU A 78 -0.76 10.70 6.99
C GLU A 78 -0.61 9.24 6.52
N SER A 79 0.60 8.72 6.60
CA SER A 79 0.90 7.36 6.16
C SER A 79 0.12 6.36 6.98
N VAL A 80 -0.70 5.52 6.34
CA VAL A 80 -1.31 4.36 7.00
C VAL A 80 -0.21 3.37 7.38
N THR A 81 -0.10 3.09 8.67
CA THR A 81 0.88 2.18 9.26
C THR A 81 0.30 0.78 9.44
N GLY A 82 1.18 -0.20 9.66
CA GLY A 82 0.74 -1.56 10.01
C GLY A 82 -0.02 -1.63 11.33
N ARG A 83 0.17 -0.66 12.23
CA ARG A 83 -0.58 -0.55 13.49
C ARG A 83 -2.04 -0.18 13.22
N ASP A 84 -2.25 0.83 12.37
CA ASP A 84 -3.60 1.30 12.01
C ASP A 84 -4.42 0.16 11.37
N VAL A 85 -3.79 -0.59 10.47
CA VAL A 85 -4.41 -1.77 9.87
C VAL A 85 -4.72 -2.85 10.92
N SER A 86 -3.80 -3.10 11.86
CA SER A 86 -4.00 -4.11 12.90
C SER A 86 -5.16 -3.76 13.84
N GLU A 87 -5.26 -2.49 14.24
CA GLU A 87 -6.31 -1.99 15.11
C GLU A 87 -7.70 -2.09 14.46
N ILE A 88 -7.80 -1.77 13.16
CA ILE A 88 -9.04 -1.96 12.40
C ILE A 88 -9.47 -3.43 12.41
N LEU A 89 -8.52 -4.35 12.22
CA LEU A 89 -8.80 -5.79 12.21
C LEU A 89 -9.12 -6.34 13.61
N ASP A 90 -8.54 -5.78 14.66
CA ASP A 90 -8.88 -6.10 16.06
C ASP A 90 -10.30 -5.66 16.41
N ASN A 91 -10.67 -4.43 16.04
CA ASN A 91 -12.01 -3.90 16.26
C ASN A 91 -13.08 -4.67 15.47
N ALA A 92 -12.70 -5.35 14.39
CA ALA A 92 -13.57 -6.26 13.64
C ALA A 92 -13.78 -7.63 14.33
N GLY A 93 -13.11 -7.91 15.45
CA GLY A 93 -13.30 -9.13 16.24
C GLY A 93 -12.72 -10.41 15.63
N LEU A 94 -11.76 -10.30 14.71
CA LEU A 94 -11.16 -11.45 14.04
C LEU A 94 -10.30 -12.30 14.99
N LYS A 95 -10.45 -13.63 14.92
CA LYS A 95 -9.56 -14.55 15.65
C LYS A 95 -8.11 -14.39 15.17
N ARG A 96 -7.14 -14.38 16.09
CA ARG A 96 -5.71 -14.31 15.74
C ARG A 96 -5.03 -15.67 15.89
N CYS A 97 -4.07 -15.93 14.99
CA CYS A 97 -3.13 -17.03 15.15
C CYS A 97 -2.14 -16.71 16.29
N ALA A 98 -1.49 -17.73 16.86
CA ALA A 98 -0.40 -17.57 17.83
C ALA A 98 0.75 -16.67 17.34
N CYS A 99 0.95 -16.53 16.02
CA CYS A 99 1.95 -15.62 15.46
C CYS A 99 1.47 -14.16 15.30
N GLY A 100 0.28 -13.84 15.80
CA GLY A 100 -0.34 -12.53 15.76
C GLY A 100 -1.11 -12.22 14.46
N THR A 101 -1.06 -13.06 13.43
CA THR A 101 -1.77 -12.81 12.17
C THR A 101 -3.28 -13.01 12.34
N PRO A 102 -4.13 -12.04 11.97
CA PRO A 102 -5.59 -12.21 11.99
C PRO A 102 -6.02 -13.27 10.96
N ILE A 103 -6.95 -14.14 11.37
CA ILE A 103 -7.47 -15.24 10.57
C ILE A 103 -8.94 -14.97 10.25
N PRO A 104 -9.28 -14.61 8.99
CA PRO A 104 -10.66 -14.38 8.58
C PRO A 104 -11.58 -15.56 8.85
N ASP A 105 -12.87 -15.30 9.02
CA ASP A 105 -13.88 -16.36 9.13
C ASP A 105 -13.91 -17.23 7.86
N GLY A 106 -14.02 -18.54 8.04
CA GLY A 106 -13.93 -19.53 6.94
C GLY A 106 -12.52 -19.91 6.49
N VAL A 107 -11.46 -19.29 7.02
CA VAL A 107 -10.07 -19.72 6.77
C VAL A 107 -9.60 -20.61 7.92
N GLU A 108 -9.20 -21.85 7.63
CA GLU A 108 -8.74 -22.82 8.65
C GLU A 108 -7.26 -22.74 8.98
N VAL A 109 -6.43 -22.10 8.14
CA VAL A 109 -4.98 -22.05 8.34
C VAL A 109 -4.44 -20.63 8.29
N CYS A 110 -3.50 -20.32 9.19
CA CYS A 110 -2.78 -19.06 9.20
C CYS A 110 -1.96 -18.90 7.93
N ILE A 111 -2.10 -17.78 7.22
CA ILE A 111 -1.33 -17.52 6.00
C ILE A 111 0.19 -17.46 6.25
N LYS A 112 0.61 -16.94 7.42
CA LYS A 112 2.02 -16.72 7.77
C LYS A 112 2.70 -18.00 8.23
N CYS A 113 2.06 -18.75 9.12
CA CYS A 113 2.67 -19.94 9.74
C CYS A 113 2.18 -21.25 9.13
N LYS A 114 1.16 -21.23 8.26
CA LYS A 114 0.52 -22.40 7.66
C LYS A 114 -0.01 -23.42 8.69
N ARG A 115 -0.23 -22.98 9.94
CA ARG A 115 -0.80 -23.78 11.05
C ARG A 115 -2.31 -23.62 11.10
N GLY A 116 -3.02 -24.67 11.54
CA GLY A 116 -4.47 -24.67 11.74
C GLY A 116 -4.94 -23.62 12.76
N LYS A 117 -6.22 -23.25 12.63
CA LYS A 117 -7.01 -22.41 13.54
C LYS A 117 -7.14 -23.03 14.91
#